data_AF-A0A7J6G1U9-F1
#
_entry.id   AF-A0A7J6G1U9-F1
#
_cell.length_a   1.000
_cell.length_b   1.000
_cell.length_c   1.000
_cell.angle_alpha   90.00
_cell.angle_beta   90.00
_cell.angle_gamma   90.00
#
_symmetry.space_group_name_H-M   'P 1'
#
loop_
_entity.id
_entity.type
_entity.pdbx_description
1 polymer ?
#
loop_
_entity_poly.entity_id
_entity_poly.type
_entity_poly.pdbx_seq_one_letter_code
_entity_poly.pdbx_strand_id
1 'polypeptide(L)'
;MLSISHSQIRSMEMVRKRFESFPEAFVKNLVYPQTKRLPFNRQLSQDSQDTDKKYAAMFSPFWNEIIKSLREEDYISNREMDLLSCPSNAGSLGLVQWPLFLLSSKISLAIDLAMDCKDTQGDLWNSICRDEYMAYAVRDCYYSIEKLLCSLIDGEGRLWVERIYREINNSILEGSLIITLSLKKLPVVLKKFTALTGLLLRNEDPDLSKGASKAVYELYEVVTHNLMSPDLREQLDTWNILARARNEGRLFSRIEWPKDTEAKELVKRLHLLLTVKDSAANIPKNLEARRRLEFFTNSLFMDMPSARPVSEIVPFCVFTPYYSETVLYSSSEFQKENKDGISTLFYLQKIFPDEWTNFLERIGWADSTGYAELQKSSSDALELRFWVSYRGQTLARTVRGMMYYRRALMLQSYLEKRSFRVDGYSQGSIPTSQGFELSRESRAQADIKFTYVVSCQIYGQQKQRKAPQAADISLLLQRSTVPTTWVLLINYDAALREASLGCGLCILVLDLRGLVVASATVY
;
A
#
# COMPACT_ATOMS: atom_id res chain seq x y z
N MET A 1 5.09 -4.83 40.04
CA MET A 1 3.67 -4.47 39.93
C MET A 1 3.40 -4.11 38.49
N LEU A 2 2.64 -4.96 37.80
CA LEU A 2 2.20 -4.80 36.42
C LEU A 2 1.16 -3.68 36.36
N SER A 3 1.47 -2.56 35.72
CA SER A 3 0.51 -1.48 35.49
C SER A 3 0.29 -1.25 34.00
N ILE A 4 -0.97 -1.44 33.60
CA ILE A 4 -1.59 -1.20 32.29
C ILE A 4 -1.44 -2.37 31.31
N SER A 5 -2.43 -3.26 31.38
CA SER A 5 -2.73 -4.25 30.35
C SER A 5 -3.07 -3.56 29.02
N HIS A 6 -2.11 -3.43 28.11
CA HIS A 6 -2.44 -3.33 26.70
C HIS A 6 -3.00 -4.70 26.28
N SER A 7 -4.32 -4.82 26.26
CA SER A 7 -4.98 -6.04 25.79
C SER A 7 -4.44 -6.38 24.39
N GLN A 8 -3.97 -7.61 24.22
CA GLN A 8 -3.47 -8.12 22.95
C GLN A 8 -4.52 -7.90 21.85
N ILE A 9 -4.10 -7.40 20.69
CA ILE A 9 -4.95 -7.25 19.51
C ILE A 9 -5.22 -8.65 18.95
N ARG A 10 -6.47 -9.10 18.98
CA ARG A 10 -6.89 -10.47 18.58
C ARG A 10 -7.95 -10.50 17.49
N SER A 11 -8.27 -9.35 16.91
CA SER A 11 -9.26 -9.23 15.85
C SER A 11 -9.03 -7.98 15.02
N MET A 12 -9.52 -8.01 13.77
CA MET A 12 -9.53 -6.84 12.89
C MET A 12 -10.35 -5.66 13.45
N GLU A 13 -11.35 -5.92 14.30
CA GLU A 13 -12.07 -4.85 14.98
C GLU A 13 -11.17 -4.10 15.98
N MET A 14 -10.34 -4.83 16.74
CA MET A 14 -9.35 -4.21 17.63
C MET A 14 -8.27 -3.48 16.83
N VAL A 15 -7.85 -4.02 15.68
CA VAL A 15 -6.92 -3.33 14.76
C VAL A 15 -7.50 -1.97 14.34
N ARG A 16 -8.79 -1.92 13.94
CA ARG A 16 -9.44 -0.65 13.58
C ARG A 16 -9.49 0.33 14.74
N LYS A 17 -9.98 -0.12 15.89
CA LYS A 17 -10.14 0.73 17.09
C LYS A 17 -8.82 1.33 17.59
N ARG A 18 -7.69 0.67 17.34
CA ARG A 18 -6.37 1.14 17.77
C ARG A 18 -5.54 1.77 16.67
N PHE A 19 -6.04 1.87 15.45
CA PHE A 19 -5.21 2.23 14.31
C PHE A 19 -4.56 3.61 14.46
N GLU A 20 -5.27 4.57 15.06
CA GLU A 20 -4.77 5.92 15.34
C GLU A 20 -3.53 5.92 16.25
N SER A 21 -3.38 4.92 17.12
CA SER A 21 -2.22 4.80 18.02
C SER A 21 -0.98 4.14 17.37
N PHE A 22 -1.13 3.49 16.20
CA PHE A 22 -0.03 2.77 15.57
C PHE A 22 1.11 3.67 15.09
N PRO A 23 0.86 4.83 14.44
CA PRO A 23 1.94 5.73 14.03
C PRO A 23 2.77 6.21 15.21
N GLU A 24 2.14 6.56 16.33
CA GLU A 24 2.85 6.99 17.54
C GLU A 24 3.71 5.85 18.11
N ALA A 25 3.13 4.66 18.28
CA ALA A 25 3.86 3.48 18.77
C ALA A 25 5.04 3.12 17.85
N PHE A 26 4.83 3.20 16.53
CA PHE A 26 5.86 2.99 15.53
C PHE A 26 7.02 3.98 15.69
N VAL A 27 6.72 5.28 15.76
CA VAL A 27 7.77 6.31 15.92
C VAL A 27 8.48 6.19 17.26
N LYS A 28 7.75 5.84 18.32
CA LYS A 28 8.34 5.63 19.65
C LYS A 28 9.40 4.54 19.62
N ASN A 29 9.06 3.39 19.04
CA ASN A 29 9.83 2.15 19.19
C ASN A 29 10.79 1.84 18.03
N LEU A 30 10.41 2.17 16.79
CA LEU A 30 11.11 1.72 15.58
C LEU A 30 11.82 2.84 14.82
N VAL A 31 11.62 4.10 15.21
CA VAL A 31 12.29 5.24 14.59
C VAL A 31 13.44 5.74 15.48
N TYR A 32 14.61 5.89 14.88
CA TYR A 32 15.81 6.38 15.56
C TYR A 32 15.62 7.81 16.13
N PRO A 33 16.00 8.09 17.39
CA PRO A 33 15.71 9.37 18.06
C PRO A 33 16.23 10.65 17.38
N GLN A 34 17.32 10.64 16.62
CA GLN A 34 17.77 11.87 15.93
C GLN A 34 16.89 12.19 14.70
N THR A 35 16.32 11.16 14.06
CA THR A 35 15.29 11.30 13.03
C THR A 35 14.03 11.98 13.58
N LYS A 36 13.78 11.91 14.90
CA LYS A 36 12.66 12.57 15.59
C LYS A 36 12.84 14.10 15.75
N ARG A 37 14.07 14.62 15.60
CA ARG A 37 14.42 16.02 15.93
C ARG A 37 14.43 16.98 14.73
N LEU A 38 14.19 16.50 13.51
CA LEU A 38 14.32 17.31 12.31
C LEU A 38 12.97 17.96 11.92
N PRO A 39 12.90 19.30 11.81
CA PRO A 39 11.67 20.00 11.48
C PRO A 39 11.38 19.91 9.98
N PHE A 40 10.29 19.22 9.62
CA PHE A 40 9.55 19.53 8.39
C PHE A 40 8.89 20.90 8.60
N ASN A 41 9.39 21.93 7.90
CA ASN A 41 8.97 23.35 7.97
C ASN A 41 9.01 24.01 9.38
N ARG A 42 10.05 24.81 9.62
CA ARG A 42 10.03 25.85 10.67
C ARG A 42 9.16 27.02 10.21
N GLN A 43 7.86 26.85 10.32
CA GLN A 43 6.87 27.92 10.47
C GLN A 43 5.54 27.20 10.61
N LEU A 44 4.84 27.45 11.73
CA LEU A 44 3.52 26.95 12.16
C LEU A 44 3.63 26.19 13.50
N SER A 45 2.65 26.47 14.35
CA SER A 45 2.52 26.22 15.78
C SER A 45 2.76 24.76 16.19
N GLN A 46 3.17 24.55 17.46
CA GLN A 46 3.20 23.24 18.10
C GLN A 46 1.77 22.73 18.38
N ASP A 47 0.98 22.50 17.33
CA ASP A 47 -0.34 21.89 17.46
C ASP A 47 -0.23 20.36 17.41
N SER A 48 -1.05 19.66 18.20
CA SER A 48 -1.05 18.18 18.27
C SER A 48 -1.30 17.53 16.91
N GLN A 49 -2.17 18.13 16.08
CA GLN A 49 -2.52 17.63 14.75
C GLN A 49 -1.33 17.58 13.78
N ASP A 50 -0.39 18.52 13.89
CA ASP A 50 0.82 18.52 13.05
C ASP A 50 1.80 17.41 13.46
N THR A 51 1.76 16.98 14.72
CA THR A 51 2.57 15.86 15.21
C THR A 51 2.00 14.53 14.74
N ASP A 52 0.67 14.36 14.83
CA ASP A 52 -0.01 13.14 14.37
C ASP A 52 0.17 12.93 12.87
N LYS A 53 0.09 14.01 12.08
CA LYS A 53 0.35 13.96 10.63
C LYS A 53 1.80 13.56 10.31
N LYS A 54 2.78 14.08 11.06
CA LYS A 54 4.19 13.68 10.91
C LYS A 54 4.36 12.19 11.21
N TYR A 55 3.79 11.69 12.29
CA TYR A 55 3.88 10.28 12.65
C TYR A 55 3.20 9.38 11.60
N ALA A 56 2.02 9.76 11.12
CA ALA A 56 1.32 9.06 10.06
C ALA A 56 2.15 9.00 8.75
N ALA A 57 2.83 10.10 8.38
CA ALA A 57 3.71 10.14 7.21
C ALA A 57 4.96 9.26 7.36
N MET A 58 5.48 9.08 8.58
CA MET A 58 6.59 8.15 8.85
C MET A 58 6.15 6.69 8.85
N PHE A 59 4.92 6.42 9.29
CA PHE A 59 4.35 5.07 9.40
C PHE A 59 3.83 4.54 8.05
N SER A 60 3.22 5.39 7.23
CA SER A 60 2.56 4.98 5.99
C SER A 60 3.42 4.13 5.03
N PRO A 61 4.73 4.39 4.83
CA PRO A 61 5.54 3.56 3.94
C PRO A 61 5.71 2.13 4.45
N PHE A 62 5.89 1.93 5.77
CA PHE A 62 6.01 0.60 6.37
C PHE A 62 4.71 -0.19 6.28
N TRP A 63 3.60 0.46 6.64
CA TRP A 63 2.29 -0.15 6.52
C TRP A 63 2.02 -0.58 5.08
N ASN A 64 2.23 0.31 4.11
CA ASN A 64 2.01 0.02 2.70
C ASN A 64 2.91 -1.09 2.17
N GLU A 65 4.12 -1.24 2.70
CA GLU A 65 5.02 -2.32 2.30
C GLU A 65 4.54 -3.69 2.80
N ILE A 66 3.95 -3.74 4.00
CA ILE A 66 3.30 -4.93 4.52
C ILE A 66 2.09 -5.29 3.66
N ILE A 67 1.24 -4.30 3.34
CA ILE A 67 0.07 -4.52 2.45
C ILE A 67 0.51 -5.01 1.06
N LYS A 68 1.55 -4.40 0.49
CA LYS A 68 2.14 -4.83 -0.80
C LYS A 68 2.62 -6.28 -0.73
N SER A 69 3.32 -6.66 0.34
CA SER A 69 3.80 -8.04 0.55
C SER A 69 2.64 -9.05 0.65
N LEU A 70 1.56 -8.69 1.36
CA LEU A 70 0.34 -9.52 1.42
C LEU A 70 -0.29 -9.69 0.03
N ARG A 71 -0.29 -8.64 -0.79
CA ARG A 71 -0.81 -8.71 -2.16
C ARG A 71 0.05 -9.58 -3.06
N GLU A 72 1.38 -9.44 -2.99
CA GLU A 72 2.34 -10.27 -3.76
C GLU A 72 2.25 -11.75 -3.38
N GLU A 73 1.83 -12.07 -2.16
CA GLU A 73 1.58 -13.45 -1.69
C GLU A 73 0.18 -13.97 -2.04
N ASP A 74 -0.66 -13.14 -2.68
CA ASP A 74 -2.03 -13.44 -3.06
C ASP A 74 -2.99 -13.63 -1.87
N TYR A 75 -2.65 -13.12 -0.68
CA TYR A 75 -3.57 -13.15 0.48
C TYR A 75 -4.68 -12.11 0.41
N ILE A 76 -4.48 -11.03 -0.35
CA ILE A 76 -5.48 -9.96 -0.52
C ILE A 76 -5.67 -9.66 -2.00
N SER A 77 -6.87 -9.19 -2.36
CA SER A 77 -7.19 -8.70 -3.71
C SER A 77 -6.62 -7.30 -3.98
N ASN A 78 -6.63 -6.85 -5.24
CA ASN A 78 -6.28 -5.46 -5.57
C ASN A 78 -7.22 -4.47 -4.86
N ARG A 79 -8.52 -4.81 -4.80
CA ARG A 79 -9.51 -3.99 -4.09
C ARG A 79 -9.20 -3.90 -2.60
N GLU A 80 -8.85 -4.99 -1.94
CA GLU A 80 -8.46 -4.96 -0.52
C GLU A 80 -7.15 -4.20 -0.30
N MET A 81 -6.17 -4.33 -1.20
CA MET A 81 -4.95 -3.54 -1.18
C MET A 81 -5.24 -2.04 -1.25
N ASP A 82 -6.13 -1.60 -2.15
CA ASP A 82 -6.53 -0.20 -2.27
C ASP A 82 -7.22 0.33 -1.00
N LEU A 83 -8.00 -0.52 -0.33
CA LEU A 83 -8.70 -0.16 0.89
C LEU A 83 -7.80 -0.10 2.12
N LEU A 84 -6.81 -0.99 2.19
CA LEU A 84 -5.86 -1.10 3.28
C LEU A 84 -4.71 -0.08 3.16
N SER A 85 -4.35 0.34 1.96
CA SER A 85 -3.23 1.26 1.75
C SER A 85 -3.47 2.61 2.43
N CYS A 86 -2.44 3.07 3.14
CA CYS A 86 -2.40 4.35 3.82
C CYS A 86 -1.90 5.44 2.87
N PRO A 87 -2.59 6.58 2.75
CA PRO A 87 -2.05 7.74 2.04
C PRO A 87 -0.69 8.16 2.61
N SER A 88 0.14 8.73 1.75
CA SER A 88 1.50 9.15 2.12
C SER A 88 1.52 10.14 3.30
N ASN A 89 0.46 10.92 3.50
CA ASN A 89 0.34 11.98 4.52
C ASN A 89 1.42 13.08 4.45
N ALA A 90 2.35 13.00 3.49
CA ALA A 90 3.34 14.03 3.19
C ALA A 90 2.83 15.15 2.26
N GLY A 91 1.57 15.08 1.84
CA GLY A 91 0.94 16.03 0.93
C GLY A 91 0.55 17.36 1.60
N SER A 92 0.03 18.26 0.76
CA SER A 92 -0.39 19.62 1.13
C SER A 92 -1.61 19.70 2.06
N LEU A 93 -2.42 18.65 2.16
CA LEU A 93 -3.63 18.64 2.99
C LEU A 93 -3.27 18.70 4.48
N GLY A 94 -3.77 19.68 5.23
CA GLY A 94 -3.46 19.89 6.65
C GLY A 94 -4.04 18.87 7.65
N LEU A 95 -4.42 17.67 7.20
CA LEU A 95 -5.04 16.63 8.03
C LEU A 95 -4.42 15.25 7.80
N VAL A 96 -4.62 14.35 8.77
CA VAL A 96 -4.27 12.95 8.64
C VAL A 96 -5.30 12.23 7.77
N GLN A 97 -4.84 11.68 6.65
CA GLN A 97 -5.65 10.84 5.78
C GLN A 97 -5.45 9.38 6.18
N TRP A 98 -6.51 8.77 6.69
CA TRP A 98 -6.52 7.37 7.13
C TRP A 98 -6.84 6.41 5.97
N PRO A 99 -6.40 5.13 6.03
CA PRO A 99 -6.82 4.10 5.07
C PRO A 99 -8.34 3.98 4.91
N LEU A 100 -8.81 3.65 3.71
CA LEU A 100 -10.26 3.61 3.41
C LEU A 100 -11.02 2.53 4.18
N PHE A 101 -10.37 1.44 4.61
CA PHE A 101 -11.02 0.40 5.41
C PHE A 101 -11.46 0.88 6.81
N LEU A 102 -10.99 2.05 7.26
CA LEU A 102 -11.45 2.75 8.47
C LEU A 102 -12.59 3.73 8.17
N LEU A 103 -12.59 4.30 6.96
CA LEU A 103 -13.53 5.34 6.52
C LEU A 103 -14.75 4.78 5.77
N SER A 104 -14.77 3.47 5.48
CA SER A 104 -15.84 2.80 4.74
C SER A 104 -17.22 3.10 5.36
N SER A 105 -18.20 3.42 4.50
CA SER A 105 -19.58 3.76 4.89
C SER A 105 -19.76 5.03 5.75
N LYS A 106 -18.68 5.65 6.27
CA LYS A 106 -18.76 6.83 7.15
C LYS A 106 -19.36 8.04 6.45
N ILE A 107 -19.01 8.26 5.18
CA ILE A 107 -19.58 9.34 4.37
C ILE A 107 -21.08 9.14 4.17
N SER A 108 -21.53 7.91 3.87
CA SER A 108 -22.95 7.61 3.72
C SER A 108 -23.72 7.89 5.02
N LEU A 109 -23.21 7.44 6.16
CA LEU A 109 -23.80 7.71 7.47
C LEU A 109 -23.84 9.22 7.80
N ALA A 110 -22.77 9.95 7.49
CA ALA A 110 -22.71 11.39 7.70
C ALA A 110 -23.75 12.15 6.84
N ILE A 111 -24.00 11.68 5.61
CA ILE A 111 -25.05 12.23 4.74
C ILE A 111 -26.43 11.95 5.31
N ASP A 112 -26.68 10.74 5.81
CA ASP A 112 -27.96 10.39 6.43
C ASP A 112 -28.24 11.31 7.65
N LEU A 113 -27.23 11.52 8.50
CA LEU A 113 -27.30 12.49 9.61
C LEU A 113 -27.57 13.93 9.11
N ALA A 114 -26.94 14.34 8.02
CA ALA A 114 -27.13 15.68 7.45
C ALA A 114 -28.51 15.87 6.81
N MET A 115 -29.09 14.83 6.23
CA MET A 115 -30.45 14.86 5.66
C MET A 115 -31.53 14.96 6.73
N ASP A 116 -31.32 14.29 7.86
CA ASP A 116 -32.24 14.25 8.99
C ASP A 116 -32.04 15.42 9.97
N CYS A 117 -31.00 16.23 9.76
CA CYS A 117 -30.67 17.36 10.61
C CYS A 117 -31.81 18.41 10.61
N LYS A 118 -32.40 18.60 11.79
CA LYS A 118 -33.36 19.70 12.08
C LYS A 118 -32.79 20.74 13.05
N ASP A 119 -31.64 20.41 13.65
CA ASP A 119 -30.99 21.18 14.71
C ASP A 119 -29.89 22.09 14.14
N THR A 120 -29.02 22.62 15.00
CA THR A 120 -27.98 23.57 14.60
C THR A 120 -26.78 22.89 13.93
N GLN A 121 -25.93 23.68 13.25
CA GLN A 121 -24.66 23.19 12.68
C GLN A 121 -23.79 22.51 13.74
N GLY A 122 -23.76 23.05 14.96
CA GLY A 122 -22.99 22.50 16.07
C GLY A 122 -23.49 21.12 16.47
N ASP A 123 -24.80 20.92 16.55
CA ASP A 123 -25.40 19.64 16.93
C ASP A 123 -25.14 18.56 15.87
N LEU A 124 -25.25 18.91 14.59
CA LEU A 124 -24.88 18.02 13.49
C LEU A 124 -23.41 17.61 13.57
N TRP A 125 -22.51 18.58 13.75
CA TRP A 125 -21.08 18.31 13.83
C TRP A 125 -20.73 17.47 15.06
N ASN A 126 -21.37 17.73 16.21
CA ASN A 126 -21.22 16.92 17.41
C ASN A 126 -21.68 15.48 17.19
N SER A 127 -22.77 15.26 16.46
CA SER A 127 -23.25 13.93 16.08
C SER A 127 -22.24 13.19 15.19
N ILE A 128 -21.68 13.88 14.19
CA ILE A 128 -20.62 13.35 13.31
C ILE A 128 -19.36 13.00 14.12
N CYS A 129 -18.99 13.84 15.10
CA CYS A 129 -17.81 13.62 15.94
C CYS A 129 -17.94 12.50 16.97
N ARG A 130 -19.13 11.90 17.14
CA ARG A 130 -19.29 10.72 18.03
C ARG A 130 -18.52 9.50 17.51
N ASP A 131 -18.28 9.44 16.21
CA ASP A 131 -17.47 8.41 15.57
C ASP A 131 -16.11 9.00 15.18
N GLU A 132 -15.04 8.48 15.80
CA GLU A 132 -13.67 8.98 15.67
C GLU A 132 -13.27 9.16 14.20
N TYR A 133 -13.61 8.21 13.32
CA TYR A 133 -13.23 8.21 11.92
C TYR A 133 -14.21 8.95 10.99
N MET A 134 -15.43 9.22 11.43
CA MET A 134 -16.44 9.87 10.59
C MET A 134 -16.09 11.35 10.35
N ALA A 135 -15.63 12.07 11.38
CA ALA A 135 -15.17 13.44 11.24
C ALA A 135 -13.97 13.54 10.29
N TYR A 136 -13.00 12.62 10.39
CA TYR A 136 -11.88 12.54 9.45
C TYR A 136 -12.35 12.26 8.03
N ALA A 137 -13.29 11.33 7.82
CA ALA A 137 -13.82 11.02 6.49
C ALA A 137 -14.45 12.25 5.83
N VAL A 138 -15.29 12.99 6.55
CA VAL A 138 -15.97 14.19 6.04
C VAL A 138 -14.96 15.26 5.64
N ARG A 139 -13.98 15.55 6.51
CA ARG A 139 -12.92 16.53 6.24
C ARG A 139 -12.04 16.11 5.06
N ASP A 140 -11.58 14.85 5.06
CA ASP A 140 -10.77 14.30 3.96
C ASP A 140 -11.52 14.40 2.63
N CYS A 141 -12.79 14.01 2.59
CA CYS A 141 -13.62 14.13 1.41
C CYS A 141 -13.73 15.59 0.93
N TYR A 142 -14.06 16.52 1.84
CA TYR A 142 -14.24 17.93 1.51
C TYR A 142 -12.99 18.56 0.86
N TYR A 143 -11.83 18.44 1.50
CA TYR A 143 -10.58 19.03 1.00
C TYR A 143 -9.99 18.27 -0.18
N SER A 144 -10.19 16.95 -0.24
CA SER A 144 -9.75 16.16 -1.40
C SER A 144 -10.55 16.52 -2.66
N ILE A 145 -11.86 16.77 -2.53
CA ILE A 145 -12.69 17.27 -3.64
C ILE A 145 -12.21 18.66 -4.08
N GLU A 146 -11.92 19.56 -3.14
CA GLU A 146 -11.41 20.91 -3.43
C GLU A 146 -10.13 20.82 -4.26
N LYS A 147 -9.15 20.08 -3.74
CA LYS A 147 -7.85 19.89 -4.38
C LYS A 147 -8.00 19.29 -5.77
N LEU A 148 -8.87 18.28 -5.93
CA LEU A 148 -9.10 17.66 -7.22
C LEU A 148 -9.72 18.65 -8.20
N LEU A 149 -10.81 19.34 -7.82
CA LEU A 149 -11.49 20.29 -8.71
C LEU A 149 -10.57 21.45 -9.12
N CYS A 150 -9.77 21.98 -8.18
CA CYS A 150 -8.78 23.02 -8.48
C CYS A 150 -7.65 22.54 -9.42
N SER A 151 -7.35 21.23 -9.45
CA SER A 151 -6.37 20.65 -10.38
C SER A 151 -6.96 20.23 -11.73
N LEU A 152 -8.27 19.98 -11.80
CA LEU A 152 -8.95 19.54 -13.03
C LEU A 152 -9.42 20.72 -13.87
N ILE A 153 -9.77 21.83 -13.22
CA ILE A 153 -10.49 22.95 -13.82
C ILE A 153 -9.60 24.19 -13.85
N ASP A 154 -9.52 24.82 -15.02
CA ASP A 154 -8.79 26.06 -15.25
C ASP A 154 -9.71 27.28 -15.46
N GLY A 155 -9.09 28.46 -15.50
CA GLY A 155 -9.72 29.71 -15.91
C GLY A 155 -10.90 30.12 -15.03
N GLU A 156 -12.01 30.51 -15.67
CA GLU A 156 -13.21 30.98 -14.97
C GLU A 156 -13.85 29.88 -14.11
N GLY A 157 -13.74 28.62 -14.52
CA GLY A 157 -14.26 27.48 -13.74
C GLY A 157 -13.52 27.29 -12.41
N ARG A 158 -12.21 27.55 -12.38
CA ARG A 158 -11.41 27.49 -11.16
C ARG A 158 -11.80 28.58 -10.16
N LEU A 159 -12.03 29.80 -10.66
CA LEU A 159 -12.50 30.92 -9.84
C LEU A 159 -13.86 30.62 -9.19
N TRP A 160 -14.73 29.87 -9.88
CA TRP A 160 -15.97 29.36 -9.30
C TRP A 160 -15.71 28.40 -8.13
N VAL A 161 -14.83 27.40 -8.30
CA VAL A 161 -14.46 26.47 -7.22
C VAL A 161 -13.94 27.24 -6.01
N GLU A 162 -12.94 28.10 -6.20
CA GLU A 162 -12.32 28.88 -5.12
C GLU A 162 -13.33 29.78 -4.40
N ARG A 163 -14.29 30.37 -5.12
CA ARG A 163 -15.35 31.19 -4.52
C ARG A 163 -16.34 30.37 -3.71
N ILE A 164 -16.79 29.22 -4.22
CA ILE A 164 -17.72 28.33 -3.51
C ILE A 164 -17.09 27.84 -2.21
N TYR A 165 -15.85 27.36 -2.27
CA TYR A 165 -15.15 26.88 -1.08
C TYR A 165 -14.90 27.98 -0.06
N ARG A 166 -14.54 29.20 -0.51
CA ARG A 166 -14.44 30.37 0.38
C ARG A 166 -15.76 30.65 1.11
N GLU A 167 -16.88 30.63 0.40
CA GLU A 167 -18.17 30.92 1.02
C GLU A 167 -18.59 29.84 2.01
N ILE A 168 -18.42 28.57 1.64
CA ILE A 168 -18.67 27.45 2.56
C ILE A 168 -17.79 27.57 3.81
N ASN A 169 -16.50 27.88 3.66
CA ASN A 169 -15.59 28.04 4.79
C ASN A 169 -15.97 29.20 5.70
N ASN A 170 -16.39 30.34 5.13
CA ASN A 170 -16.92 31.47 5.91
C ASN A 170 -18.17 31.06 6.69
N SER A 171 -19.12 30.36 6.05
CA SER A 171 -20.33 29.87 6.72
C SER A 171 -20.03 28.87 7.83
N ILE A 172 -19.01 28.02 7.67
CA ILE A 172 -18.57 27.10 8.72
C ILE A 172 -18.09 27.90 9.94
N LEU A 173 -17.27 28.95 9.73
CA LEU A 173 -16.74 29.80 10.80
C LEU A 173 -17.84 30.59 11.52
N GLU A 174 -18.84 31.07 10.77
CA GLU A 174 -19.97 31.84 11.29
C GLU A 174 -21.07 30.96 11.92
N GLY A 175 -21.00 29.64 11.75
CA GLY A 175 -22.03 28.71 12.25
C GLY A 175 -23.32 28.70 11.41
N SER A 176 -23.28 29.21 10.18
CA SER A 176 -24.43 29.44 9.30
C SER A 176 -24.56 28.41 8.18
N LEU A 177 -23.81 27.29 8.22
CA LEU A 177 -23.74 26.29 7.13
C LEU A 177 -25.11 25.73 6.70
N ILE A 178 -26.03 25.52 7.64
CA ILE A 178 -27.38 24.98 7.35
C ILE A 178 -28.25 26.01 6.61
N ILE A 179 -27.95 27.29 6.77
CA ILE A 179 -28.63 28.38 6.06
C ILE A 179 -28.04 28.52 4.65
N THR A 180 -26.71 28.44 4.54
CA THR A 180 -26.00 28.59 3.26
C THR A 180 -26.19 27.37 2.35
N LEU A 181 -26.29 26.16 2.90
CA LEU A 181 -26.39 24.91 2.14
C LEU A 181 -27.68 24.15 2.39
N SER A 182 -28.35 23.76 1.31
CA SER A 182 -29.45 22.79 1.34
C SER A 182 -28.90 21.36 1.48
N LEU A 183 -28.62 20.93 2.72
CA LEU A 183 -28.03 19.61 3.03
C LEU A 183 -28.78 18.42 2.41
N LYS A 184 -30.11 18.51 2.25
CA LYS A 184 -30.95 17.50 1.59
C LYS A 184 -30.56 17.22 0.13
N LYS A 185 -29.78 18.10 -0.51
CA LYS A 185 -29.33 17.97 -1.90
C LYS A 185 -27.90 17.44 -2.02
N LEU A 186 -27.19 17.23 -0.90
CA LEU A 186 -25.86 16.60 -0.88
C LEU A 186 -25.79 15.23 -1.59
N PRO A 187 -26.79 14.32 -1.46
CA PRO A 187 -26.76 13.05 -2.19
C PRO A 187 -26.71 13.23 -3.71
N VAL A 188 -27.36 14.28 -4.23
CA VAL A 188 -27.38 14.57 -5.67
C VAL A 188 -26.02 15.05 -6.14
N VAL A 189 -25.39 15.94 -5.37
CA VAL A 189 -24.04 16.45 -5.63
C VAL A 189 -23.04 15.29 -5.66
N LEU A 190 -23.04 14.43 -4.63
CA LEU A 190 -22.12 13.32 -4.54
C LEU A 190 -22.37 12.27 -5.62
N LYS A 191 -23.61 12.06 -6.07
CA LYS A 191 -23.92 11.21 -7.22
C LYS A 191 -23.28 11.74 -8.51
N LYS A 192 -23.37 13.05 -8.77
CA LYS A 192 -22.73 13.68 -9.94
C LYS A 192 -21.21 13.63 -9.85
N PHE A 193 -20.65 13.91 -8.67
CA PHE A 193 -19.21 13.83 -8.46
C PHE A 193 -18.67 12.38 -8.57
N THR A 194 -19.43 11.39 -8.11
CA THR A 194 -19.09 9.97 -8.28
C THR A 194 -19.05 9.57 -9.76
N ALA A 195 -19.99 10.09 -10.57
CA ALA A 195 -19.97 9.88 -12.01
C ALA A 195 -18.72 10.51 -12.66
N LEU A 196 -18.35 11.73 -12.26
CA LEU A 196 -17.13 12.39 -12.73
C LEU A 196 -15.87 11.56 -12.39
N THR A 197 -15.68 11.19 -11.13
CA THR A 197 -14.50 10.39 -10.71
C THR A 197 -14.46 9.02 -11.39
N GLY A 198 -15.61 8.40 -11.67
CA GLY A 198 -15.69 7.15 -12.43
C GLY A 198 -15.21 7.27 -13.88
N LEU A 199 -15.36 8.44 -14.51
CA LEU A 199 -14.79 8.71 -15.84
C LEU A 199 -13.28 8.92 -15.75
N LEU A 200 -12.82 9.69 -14.75
CA LEU A 200 -11.42 10.05 -14.54
C LEU A 200 -10.52 8.87 -14.13
N LEU A 201 -11.11 7.76 -13.69
CA LEU A 201 -10.39 6.51 -13.41
C LEU A 201 -9.82 5.83 -14.67
N ARG A 202 -10.37 6.15 -15.85
CA ARG A 202 -9.95 5.58 -17.12
C ARG A 202 -8.82 6.42 -17.73
N ASN A 203 -8.11 5.85 -18.70
CA ASN A 203 -7.14 6.63 -19.46
C ASN A 203 -7.86 7.68 -20.33
N GLU A 204 -7.17 8.79 -20.59
CA GLU A 204 -7.72 9.90 -21.39
C GLU A 204 -8.09 9.41 -22.80
N ASP A 205 -9.32 9.70 -23.18
CA ASP A 205 -9.89 9.45 -24.51
C ASP A 205 -10.67 10.71 -24.91
N PRO A 206 -10.60 11.18 -26.18
CA PRO A 206 -11.41 12.29 -26.66
C PRO A 206 -12.90 12.24 -26.27
N ASP A 207 -13.51 11.06 -26.27
CA ASP A 207 -14.93 10.90 -25.91
C ASP A 207 -15.14 10.97 -24.39
N LEU A 208 -14.21 10.42 -23.60
CA LEU A 208 -14.23 10.54 -22.15
C LEU A 208 -13.96 11.97 -21.67
N SER A 209 -13.13 12.73 -22.39
CA SER A 209 -12.86 14.15 -22.10
C SER A 209 -14.11 15.02 -22.30
N LYS A 210 -14.86 14.80 -23.38
CA LYS A 210 -16.17 15.41 -23.59
C LYS A 210 -17.17 15.01 -22.51
N GLY A 211 -17.19 13.72 -22.16
CA GLY A 211 -18.01 13.18 -21.08
C GLY A 211 -17.69 13.81 -19.72
N ALA A 212 -16.40 13.98 -19.39
CA ALA A 212 -15.94 14.64 -18.17
C ALA A 212 -16.32 16.12 -18.17
N SER A 213 -16.16 16.82 -19.29
CA SER A 213 -16.54 18.24 -19.45
C SER A 213 -18.03 18.45 -19.15
N LYS A 214 -18.87 17.57 -19.71
CA LYS A 214 -20.30 17.52 -19.40
C LYS A 214 -20.57 17.20 -17.93
N ALA A 215 -19.87 16.22 -17.35
CA ALA A 215 -20.05 15.84 -15.95
C ALA A 215 -19.66 16.97 -14.97
N VAL A 216 -18.61 17.74 -15.27
CA VAL A 216 -18.23 18.93 -14.49
C VAL A 216 -19.29 20.03 -14.63
N TYR A 217 -19.82 20.25 -15.83
CA TYR A 217 -20.91 21.21 -16.03
C TYR A 217 -22.18 20.81 -15.23
N GLU A 218 -22.57 19.53 -15.29
CA GLU A 218 -23.70 19.03 -14.48
C GLU A 218 -23.45 19.14 -12.97
N LEU A 219 -22.20 18.94 -12.53
CA LEU A 219 -21.82 19.16 -11.14
C LEU A 219 -21.95 20.64 -10.76
N TYR A 220 -21.46 21.55 -11.61
CA TYR A 220 -21.61 23.00 -11.44
C TYR A 220 -23.08 23.41 -11.31
N GLU A 221 -23.95 22.90 -12.17
CA GLU A 221 -25.37 23.21 -12.13
C GLU A 221 -26.00 22.76 -10.81
N VAL A 222 -25.74 21.51 -10.39
CA VAL A 222 -26.30 20.96 -9.15
C VAL A 222 -25.76 21.70 -7.92
N VAL A 223 -24.45 22.00 -7.87
CA VAL A 223 -23.87 22.74 -6.75
C VAL A 223 -24.45 24.15 -6.67
N THR A 224 -24.46 24.89 -7.78
CA THR A 224 -24.89 26.29 -7.78
C THR A 224 -26.40 26.44 -7.58
N HIS A 225 -27.22 25.57 -8.18
CA HIS A 225 -28.68 25.77 -8.21
C HIS A 225 -29.46 24.91 -7.20
N ASN A 226 -28.87 23.80 -6.74
CA ASN A 226 -29.54 22.91 -5.78
C ASN A 226 -28.90 22.92 -4.40
N LEU A 227 -27.57 23.05 -4.31
CA LEU A 227 -26.87 22.98 -3.02
C LEU A 227 -26.85 24.34 -2.31
N MET A 228 -26.58 25.44 -3.03
CA MET A 228 -26.49 26.79 -2.45
C MET A 228 -27.86 27.40 -2.13
N SER A 229 -27.90 28.29 -1.15
CA SER A 229 -29.08 29.09 -0.80
C SER A 229 -29.50 30.03 -1.94
N PRO A 230 -30.77 30.48 -2.00
CA PRO A 230 -31.25 31.38 -3.04
C PRO A 230 -30.43 32.67 -3.18
N ASP A 231 -30.02 33.27 -2.06
CA ASP A 231 -29.26 34.52 -2.04
C ASP A 231 -27.87 34.35 -2.68
N LEU A 232 -27.17 33.27 -2.31
CA LEU A 232 -25.85 32.98 -2.87
C LEU A 232 -25.94 32.56 -4.33
N ARG A 233 -26.99 31.84 -4.71
CA ARG A 233 -27.27 31.49 -6.10
C ARG A 233 -27.41 32.75 -6.96
N GLU A 234 -28.17 33.74 -6.53
CA GLU A 234 -28.34 34.99 -7.27
C GLU A 234 -27.01 35.75 -7.44
N GLN A 235 -26.18 35.78 -6.39
CA GLN A 235 -24.84 36.38 -6.47
C GLN A 235 -23.90 35.65 -7.43
N LEU A 236 -24.03 34.33 -7.56
CA LEU A 236 -23.25 33.52 -8.50
C LEU A 236 -23.75 33.69 -9.94
N ASP A 237 -25.07 33.73 -10.14
CA ASP A 237 -25.70 33.92 -11.46
C ASP A 237 -25.44 35.32 -12.03
N THR A 238 -25.37 36.34 -11.17
CA THR A 238 -25.07 37.74 -11.56
C THR A 238 -23.58 38.03 -11.65
N TRP A 239 -22.71 37.05 -11.36
CA TRP A 239 -21.28 37.24 -11.46
C TRP A 239 -20.83 37.32 -12.93
N ASN A 240 -20.59 38.55 -13.40
CA ASN A 240 -20.29 38.87 -14.80
C ASN A 240 -19.26 37.96 -15.49
N ILE A 241 -18.24 37.51 -14.75
CA ILE A 241 -17.17 36.65 -15.30
C ILE A 241 -17.74 35.27 -15.65
N LEU A 242 -18.50 34.64 -14.74
CA LEU A 242 -19.12 33.34 -14.97
C LEU A 242 -20.30 33.43 -15.94
N ALA A 243 -21.13 34.46 -15.82
CA ALA A 243 -22.29 34.64 -16.70
C ALA A 243 -21.87 34.76 -18.18
N ARG A 244 -20.80 35.52 -18.47
CA ARG A 244 -20.23 35.61 -19.82
C ARG A 244 -19.63 34.28 -20.29
N ALA A 245 -18.80 33.64 -19.47
CA ALA A 245 -18.18 32.37 -19.82
C ALA A 245 -19.22 31.25 -20.07
N ARG A 246 -20.34 31.25 -19.32
CA ARG A 246 -21.48 30.35 -19.52
C ARG A 246 -22.19 30.63 -20.84
N ASN A 247 -22.51 31.88 -21.13
CA ASN A 247 -23.23 32.28 -22.34
C ASN A 247 -22.41 32.03 -23.61
N GLU A 248 -21.08 32.14 -23.52
CA GLU A 248 -20.15 31.88 -24.62
C GLU A 248 -19.78 30.39 -24.76
N GLY A 249 -20.32 29.51 -23.91
CA GLY A 249 -20.02 28.07 -23.93
C GLY A 249 -18.57 27.71 -23.59
N ARG A 250 -17.80 28.65 -23.00
CA ARG A 250 -16.39 28.47 -22.65
C ARG A 250 -16.19 27.75 -21.31
N LEU A 251 -17.18 27.82 -20.42
CA LEU A 251 -17.11 27.24 -19.08
C LEU A 251 -16.96 25.70 -19.13
N PHE A 252 -15.91 25.17 -18.51
CA PHE A 252 -15.54 23.74 -18.49
C PHE A 252 -15.37 23.09 -19.88
N SER A 253 -15.12 23.88 -20.92
CA SER A 253 -14.87 23.39 -22.28
C SER A 253 -13.59 22.57 -22.41
N ARG A 254 -12.65 22.76 -21.49
CA ARG A 254 -11.41 22.02 -21.36
C ARG A 254 -11.21 21.58 -19.92
N ILE A 255 -10.85 20.32 -19.73
CA ILE A 255 -10.48 19.75 -18.43
C ILE A 255 -9.03 19.29 -18.51
N GLU A 256 -8.26 19.55 -17.46
CA GLU A 256 -6.95 18.96 -17.29
C GLU A 256 -7.09 17.52 -16.78
N TRP A 257 -6.74 16.54 -17.59
CA TRP A 257 -6.80 15.14 -17.16
C TRP A 257 -5.73 14.87 -16.09
N PRO A 258 -6.01 14.07 -15.05
CA PRO A 258 -5.01 13.66 -14.06
C PRO A 258 -3.83 12.90 -14.72
N LYS A 259 -2.69 13.58 -14.89
CA LYS A 259 -1.48 12.99 -15.48
C LYS A 259 -0.56 12.38 -14.42
N ASP A 260 -0.38 13.11 -13.33
CA ASP A 260 0.51 12.72 -12.24
C ASP A 260 -0.03 11.55 -11.43
N THR A 261 0.87 10.74 -10.88
CA THR A 261 0.53 9.58 -10.04
C THR A 261 -0.31 10.00 -8.83
N GLU A 262 0.02 11.13 -8.19
CA GLU A 262 -0.72 11.63 -7.03
C GLU A 262 -2.17 11.99 -7.39
N ALA A 263 -2.38 12.65 -8.54
CA ALA A 263 -3.72 13.03 -8.99
C ALA A 263 -4.56 11.78 -9.33
N LYS A 264 -3.95 10.77 -9.97
CA LYS A 264 -4.61 9.49 -10.26
C LYS A 264 -4.97 8.73 -8.97
N GLU A 265 -4.07 8.69 -8.00
CA GLU A 265 -4.32 8.09 -6.68
C GLU A 265 -5.43 8.83 -5.92
N LEU A 266 -5.45 10.17 -5.99
CA LEU A 266 -6.49 11.00 -5.37
C LEU A 266 -7.87 10.71 -5.98
N VAL A 267 -7.98 10.65 -7.31
CA VAL A 267 -9.22 10.29 -8.01
C VAL A 267 -9.69 8.90 -7.58
N LYS A 268 -8.77 7.91 -7.60
CA LYS A 268 -9.08 6.54 -7.20
C LYS A 268 -9.56 6.45 -5.76
N ARG A 269 -8.87 7.13 -4.85
CA ARG A 269 -9.23 7.18 -3.43
C ARG A 269 -10.60 7.81 -3.23
N LEU A 270 -10.87 8.97 -3.83
CA LEU A 270 -12.16 9.65 -3.74
C LEU A 270 -13.30 8.80 -4.29
N HIS A 271 -13.09 8.16 -5.44
CA HIS A 271 -14.07 7.27 -6.03
C HIS A 271 -14.41 6.10 -5.07
N LEU A 272 -13.39 5.45 -4.50
CA LEU A 272 -13.60 4.37 -3.54
C LEU A 272 -14.25 4.85 -2.24
N LEU A 273 -13.85 6.01 -1.70
CA LEU A 273 -14.44 6.60 -0.49
C LEU A 273 -15.96 6.84 -0.64
N LEU A 274 -16.41 7.19 -1.85
CA LEU A 274 -17.82 7.48 -2.14
C LEU A 274 -18.64 6.25 -2.56
N THR A 275 -18.00 5.24 -3.16
CA THR A 275 -18.69 4.06 -3.71
C THR A 275 -18.70 2.85 -2.78
N VAL A 276 -17.70 2.73 -1.89
CA VAL A 276 -17.57 1.57 -1.00
C VAL A 276 -18.54 1.71 0.17
N LYS A 277 -19.70 1.06 0.01
CA LYS A 277 -20.80 1.05 0.99
C LYS A 277 -20.77 -0.17 1.91
N ASP A 278 -20.13 -1.25 1.47
CA ASP A 278 -20.03 -2.48 2.26
C ASP A 278 -19.19 -2.23 3.51
N SER A 279 -19.64 -2.80 4.64
CA SER A 279 -18.91 -2.68 5.90
C SER A 279 -17.49 -3.19 5.72
N ALA A 280 -16.55 -2.26 5.85
CA ALA A 280 -15.12 -2.46 6.07
C ALA A 280 -14.80 -3.67 6.95
N ALA A 281 -15.70 -3.96 7.91
CA ALA A 281 -15.62 -4.88 9.05
C ALA A 281 -14.64 -6.05 8.92
N ASN A 282 -14.70 -6.77 7.81
CA ASN A 282 -13.99 -8.02 7.64
C ASN A 282 -12.81 -7.96 6.65
N ILE A 283 -12.34 -6.77 6.26
CA ILE A 283 -11.15 -6.59 5.41
C ILE A 283 -9.87 -6.58 6.26
N PRO A 284 -8.82 -7.35 5.89
CA PRO A 284 -8.79 -8.33 4.80
C PRO A 284 -9.58 -9.59 5.16
N LYS A 285 -10.17 -10.29 4.18
CA LYS A 285 -10.96 -11.50 4.43
C LYS A 285 -10.11 -12.73 4.78
N ASN A 286 -8.95 -12.86 4.14
CA ASN A 286 -8.05 -14.00 4.29
C ASN A 286 -7.50 -14.08 5.74
N LEU A 287 -7.53 -15.28 6.31
CA LEU A 287 -7.15 -15.51 7.71
C LEU A 287 -5.65 -15.32 7.95
N GLU A 288 -4.80 -15.66 6.97
CA GLU A 288 -3.35 -15.51 7.08
C GLU A 288 -2.95 -14.02 7.00
N ALA A 289 -3.59 -13.23 6.14
CA ALA A 289 -3.43 -11.78 6.12
C ALA A 289 -3.81 -11.16 7.48
N ARG A 290 -4.95 -11.55 8.06
CA ARG A 290 -5.37 -11.08 9.40
C ARG A 290 -4.34 -11.44 10.46
N ARG A 291 -3.90 -12.70 10.49
CA ARG A 291 -2.89 -13.18 11.45
C ARG A 291 -1.61 -12.36 11.38
N ARG A 292 -1.12 -12.05 10.18
CA ARG A 292 0.11 -11.25 9.97
C ARG A 292 -0.06 -9.79 10.39
N LEU A 293 -1.19 -9.17 10.06
CA LEU A 293 -1.50 -7.81 10.51
C LEU A 293 -1.65 -7.74 12.03
N GLU A 294 -2.33 -8.71 12.65
CA GLU A 294 -2.45 -8.82 14.10
C GLU A 294 -1.06 -9.01 14.75
N PHE A 295 -0.21 -9.87 14.20
CA PHE A 295 1.15 -10.06 14.71
C PHE A 295 1.97 -8.77 14.65
N PHE A 296 1.98 -8.08 13.50
CA PHE A 296 2.69 -6.81 13.34
C PHE A 296 2.15 -5.72 14.26
N THR A 297 0.83 -5.55 14.32
CA THR A 297 0.23 -4.49 15.16
C THR A 297 0.48 -4.74 16.65
N ASN A 298 0.51 -6.00 17.10
CA ASN A 298 0.94 -6.31 18.47
C ASN A 298 2.43 -6.03 18.70
N SER A 299 3.30 -6.28 17.72
CA SER A 299 4.73 -6.06 17.89
C SER A 299 5.07 -4.58 18.11
N LEU A 300 4.27 -3.65 17.59
CA LEU A 300 4.43 -2.21 17.84
C LEU A 300 4.32 -1.83 19.33
N PHE A 301 3.65 -2.63 20.16
CA PHE A 301 3.46 -2.36 21.59
C PHE A 301 4.29 -3.27 22.50
N MET A 302 5.19 -4.07 21.93
CA MET A 302 6.14 -4.84 22.71
C MET A 302 7.19 -3.93 23.33
N ASP A 303 7.68 -4.31 24.51
CA ASP A 303 8.85 -3.67 25.10
C ASP A 303 10.08 -3.97 24.24
N MET A 304 10.68 -2.91 23.69
CA MET A 304 11.80 -2.99 22.75
C MET A 304 12.87 -1.97 23.13
N PRO A 305 14.16 -2.32 22.98
CA PRO A 305 15.23 -1.34 23.16
C PRO A 305 15.09 -0.21 22.13
N SER A 306 15.64 0.97 22.44
CA SER A 306 15.65 2.09 21.49
C SER A 306 16.30 1.67 20.18
N ALA A 307 15.58 1.89 19.07
CA ALA A 307 16.10 1.65 17.74
C ALA A 307 17.41 2.43 17.52
N ARG A 308 18.40 1.74 16.94
CA ARG A 308 19.65 2.30 16.40
C ARG A 308 19.52 2.39 14.88
N PRO A 309 20.26 3.29 14.21
CA PRO A 309 20.22 3.36 12.76
C PRO A 309 20.70 2.05 12.14
N VAL A 310 20.23 1.72 10.93
CA VAL A 310 20.59 0.50 10.19
C VAL A 310 22.10 0.37 10.04
N SER A 311 22.84 1.47 9.89
CA SER A 311 24.31 1.45 9.81
C SER A 311 25.00 0.89 11.06
N GLU A 312 24.36 0.96 12.22
CA GLU A 312 24.90 0.53 13.52
C GLU A 312 24.40 -0.84 13.97
N ILE A 313 23.47 -1.46 13.23
CA ILE A 313 23.01 -2.81 13.60
C ILE A 313 24.14 -3.82 13.41
N VAL A 314 24.18 -4.82 14.28
CA VAL A 314 25.10 -5.96 14.15
C VAL A 314 24.68 -6.77 12.93
N PRO A 315 25.58 -7.03 11.96
CA PRO A 315 25.27 -7.90 10.83
C PRO A 315 24.89 -9.30 11.30
N PHE A 316 23.94 -9.93 10.62
CA PHE A 316 23.53 -11.30 10.92
C PHE A 316 23.35 -12.13 9.65
N CYS A 317 23.48 -13.45 9.83
CA CYS A 317 23.35 -14.42 8.77
C CYS A 317 22.21 -15.40 9.11
N VAL A 318 21.39 -15.72 8.11
CA VAL A 318 20.41 -16.80 8.21
C VAL A 318 20.85 -17.94 7.31
N PHE A 319 20.90 -19.14 7.89
CA PHE A 319 21.33 -20.35 7.22
C PHE A 319 20.16 -21.33 7.10
N THR A 320 19.85 -21.78 5.88
CA THR A 320 18.82 -22.80 5.62
C THR A 320 19.46 -24.00 4.92
N PRO A 321 19.77 -25.07 5.65
CA PRO A 321 20.26 -26.30 5.06
C PRO A 321 19.12 -27.10 4.41
N TYR A 322 19.42 -27.74 3.29
CA TYR A 322 18.59 -28.74 2.65
C TYR A 322 19.46 -29.82 1.99
N TYR A 323 18.88 -30.97 1.70
CA TYR A 323 19.55 -32.11 1.08
C TYR A 323 19.16 -32.25 -0.39
N SER A 324 18.00 -32.84 -0.65
CA SER A 324 17.52 -33.20 -1.98
C SER A 324 16.04 -32.88 -2.19
N GLU A 325 15.48 -32.05 -1.29
CA GLU A 325 14.09 -31.61 -1.32
C GLU A 325 13.79 -30.93 -2.66
N THR A 326 12.56 -31.13 -3.13
CA THR A 326 12.06 -30.42 -4.31
C THR A 326 12.04 -28.92 -4.00
N VAL A 327 12.72 -28.13 -4.84
CA VAL A 327 12.80 -26.68 -4.67
C VAL A 327 11.54 -26.01 -5.20
N LEU A 328 11.21 -26.28 -6.48
CA LEU A 328 10.01 -25.80 -7.16
C LEU A 328 9.33 -26.98 -7.84
N TYR A 329 8.01 -27.10 -7.74
CA TYR A 329 7.28 -28.10 -8.52
C TYR A 329 7.43 -27.83 -10.01
N SER A 330 7.68 -28.85 -10.83
CA SER A 330 7.54 -28.78 -12.29
C SER A 330 6.06 -28.86 -12.72
N SER A 331 5.76 -28.43 -13.94
CA SER A 331 4.40 -28.50 -14.50
C SER A 331 3.82 -29.92 -14.50
N SER A 332 4.65 -30.92 -14.77
CA SER A 332 4.23 -32.32 -14.73
C SER A 332 3.95 -32.80 -13.31
N GLU A 333 4.73 -32.39 -12.31
CA GLU A 333 4.56 -32.81 -10.91
C GLU A 333 3.25 -32.31 -10.31
N PHE A 334 2.93 -31.03 -10.46
CA PHE A 334 1.73 -30.49 -9.81
C PHE A 334 0.42 -30.80 -10.54
N GLN A 335 0.50 -31.27 -11.79
CA GLN A 335 -0.63 -31.72 -12.60
C GLN A 335 -0.86 -33.23 -12.50
N LYS A 336 0.16 -34.00 -12.14
CA LYS A 336 0.05 -35.45 -12.02
C LYS A 336 -1.00 -35.80 -10.99
N GLU A 337 -2.00 -36.55 -11.43
CA GLU A 337 -3.04 -37.07 -10.56
C GLU A 337 -2.47 -38.19 -9.67
N ASN A 338 -2.88 -38.18 -8.41
CA ASN A 338 -2.62 -39.27 -7.48
C ASN A 338 -3.57 -40.46 -7.77
N LYS A 339 -3.54 -41.49 -6.91
CA LYS A 339 -4.39 -42.69 -7.06
C LYS A 339 -5.90 -42.39 -7.05
N ASP A 340 -6.30 -41.25 -6.49
CA ASP A 340 -7.69 -40.81 -6.38
C ASP A 340 -8.09 -39.83 -7.49
N GLY A 341 -7.25 -39.62 -8.51
CA GLY A 341 -7.51 -38.68 -9.60
C GLY A 341 -7.29 -37.20 -9.21
N ILE A 342 -6.65 -36.93 -8.08
CA ILE A 342 -6.46 -35.57 -7.55
C ILE A 342 -5.03 -35.09 -7.84
N SER A 343 -4.89 -33.98 -8.54
CA SER A 343 -3.61 -33.28 -8.74
C SER A 343 -3.31 -32.32 -7.59
N THR A 344 -2.02 -32.02 -7.37
CA THR A 344 -1.60 -31.03 -6.37
C THR A 344 -2.24 -29.67 -6.62
N LEU A 345 -2.30 -29.23 -7.87
CA LEU A 345 -2.93 -27.96 -8.21
C LEU A 345 -4.42 -27.95 -7.84
N PHE A 346 -5.16 -29.00 -8.20
CA PHE A 346 -6.59 -29.09 -7.86
C PHE A 346 -6.80 -29.05 -6.34
N TYR A 347 -5.96 -29.77 -5.59
CA TYR A 347 -5.99 -29.74 -4.14
C TYR A 347 -5.77 -28.32 -3.58
N LEU A 348 -4.72 -27.63 -4.03
CA LEU A 348 -4.39 -26.27 -3.59
C LEU A 348 -5.50 -25.26 -3.91
N GLN A 349 -6.13 -25.35 -5.08
CA GLN A 349 -7.28 -24.51 -5.45
C GLN A 349 -8.48 -24.73 -4.52
N LYS A 350 -8.67 -25.94 -4.00
CA LYS A 350 -9.76 -26.26 -3.07
C LYS A 350 -9.50 -25.78 -1.65
N ILE A 351 -8.25 -25.82 -1.19
CA ILE A 351 -7.90 -25.38 0.18
C ILE A 351 -7.62 -23.87 0.28
N PHE A 352 -7.21 -23.22 -0.82
CA PHE A 352 -6.95 -21.77 -0.89
C PHE A 352 -7.75 -21.10 -2.03
N PRO A 353 -9.10 -21.17 -2.01
CA PRO A 353 -9.92 -20.66 -3.11
C PRO A 353 -9.82 -19.14 -3.26
N ASP A 354 -9.74 -18.40 -2.16
CA ASP A 354 -9.57 -16.95 -2.13
C ASP A 354 -8.20 -16.53 -2.68
N GLU A 355 -7.13 -17.21 -2.26
CA GLU A 355 -5.79 -16.92 -2.74
C GLU A 355 -5.60 -17.27 -4.23
N TRP A 356 -6.33 -18.28 -4.72
CA TRP A 356 -6.37 -18.60 -6.15
C TRP A 356 -7.05 -17.48 -6.95
N THR A 357 -8.17 -16.94 -6.48
CA THR A 357 -8.83 -15.79 -7.12
C THR A 357 -7.91 -14.56 -7.14
N ASN A 358 -7.24 -14.26 -6.02
CA ASN A 358 -6.30 -13.14 -5.94
C ASN A 358 -5.07 -13.33 -6.85
N PHE A 359 -4.61 -14.57 -7.03
CA PHE A 359 -3.56 -14.92 -7.96
C PHE A 359 -3.97 -14.64 -9.41
N LEU A 360 -5.14 -15.14 -9.83
CA LEU A 360 -5.67 -14.88 -11.18
C LEU A 360 -5.83 -13.39 -11.43
N GLU A 361 -6.32 -12.64 -10.44
CA GLU A 361 -6.40 -11.18 -10.49
C GLU A 361 -5.02 -10.52 -10.68
N ARG A 362 -3.96 -11.06 -10.05
CA ARG A 362 -2.60 -10.49 -10.13
C ARG A 362 -2.00 -10.60 -11.52
N ILE A 363 -2.23 -11.75 -12.17
CA ILE A 363 -1.69 -12.04 -13.50
C ILE A 363 -2.61 -11.50 -14.63
N GLY A 364 -3.74 -10.87 -14.29
CA GLY A 364 -4.66 -10.28 -15.28
C GLY A 364 -5.67 -11.24 -15.90
N TRP A 365 -5.96 -12.36 -15.22
CA TRP A 365 -6.84 -13.44 -15.68
C TRP A 365 -8.19 -13.50 -14.95
N ALA A 366 -8.61 -12.42 -14.28
CA ALA A 366 -9.83 -12.40 -13.47
C ALA A 366 -11.12 -12.72 -14.26
N ASP A 367 -11.11 -12.58 -15.58
CA ASP A 367 -12.31 -12.67 -16.45
C ASP A 367 -12.25 -13.74 -17.56
N SER A 368 -11.16 -14.52 -17.69
CA SER A 368 -10.97 -15.49 -18.77
C SER A 368 -11.13 -16.95 -18.32
N THR A 369 -12.11 -17.63 -18.92
CA THR A 369 -12.44 -19.03 -18.68
C THR A 369 -11.44 -19.97 -19.34
N GLY A 370 -10.31 -20.30 -18.69
CA GLY A 370 -9.51 -21.43 -19.16
C GLY A 370 -8.13 -21.64 -18.54
N TYR A 371 -8.00 -22.68 -17.70
CA TYR A 371 -6.72 -23.21 -17.24
C TYR A 371 -5.74 -23.59 -18.38
N ALA A 372 -6.28 -23.99 -19.54
CA ALA A 372 -5.49 -24.39 -20.71
C ALA A 372 -4.74 -23.23 -21.39
N GLU A 373 -5.18 -21.98 -21.18
CA GLU A 373 -4.56 -20.82 -21.83
C GLU A 373 -3.44 -20.20 -20.98
N LEU A 374 -3.51 -20.33 -19.65
CA LEU A 374 -2.44 -19.95 -18.71
C LEU A 374 -1.11 -20.64 -19.02
N GLN A 375 -1.13 -21.82 -19.64
CA GLN A 375 0.08 -22.57 -20.01
C GLN A 375 0.68 -22.15 -21.35
N LYS A 376 -0.03 -21.36 -22.17
CA LYS A 376 0.48 -20.90 -23.47
C LYS A 376 1.50 -19.77 -23.30
N SER A 377 1.37 -18.98 -22.24
CA SER A 377 2.34 -17.94 -21.84
C SER A 377 3.43 -18.55 -20.96
N SER A 378 4.70 -18.44 -21.38
CA SER A 378 5.84 -18.92 -20.59
C SER A 378 6.01 -18.19 -19.26
N SER A 379 5.59 -16.91 -19.20
CA SER A 379 5.60 -16.09 -17.98
C SER A 379 4.53 -16.55 -17.00
N ASP A 380 3.29 -16.76 -17.47
CA ASP A 380 2.17 -17.13 -16.61
C ASP A 380 2.33 -18.55 -16.08
N ALA A 381 2.87 -19.46 -16.91
CA ALA A 381 3.25 -20.80 -16.49
C ALA A 381 4.29 -20.77 -15.35
N LEU A 382 5.24 -19.85 -15.40
CA LEU A 382 6.23 -19.68 -14.33
C LEU A 382 5.63 -19.08 -13.06
N GLU A 383 4.74 -18.09 -13.18
CA GLU A 383 4.00 -17.52 -12.03
C GLU A 383 3.16 -18.59 -11.33
N LEU A 384 2.47 -19.45 -12.10
CA LEU A 384 1.72 -20.60 -11.57
C LEU A 384 2.65 -21.57 -10.83
N ARG A 385 3.80 -21.88 -11.44
CA ARG A 385 4.83 -22.75 -10.85
C ARG A 385 5.28 -22.24 -9.48
N PHE A 386 5.52 -20.94 -9.36
CA PHE A 386 5.84 -20.30 -8.08
C PHE A 386 4.66 -20.32 -7.11
N TRP A 387 3.45 -20.00 -7.57
CA TRP A 387 2.25 -19.99 -6.72
C TRP A 387 1.99 -21.33 -6.05
N VAL A 388 2.09 -22.43 -6.81
CA VAL A 388 1.98 -23.81 -6.29
C VAL A 388 3.13 -24.12 -5.33
N SER A 389 4.37 -23.78 -5.71
CA SER A 389 5.55 -24.07 -4.90
C SER A 389 5.56 -23.32 -3.57
N TYR A 390 5.12 -22.07 -3.51
CA TYR A 390 5.04 -21.32 -2.25
C TYR A 390 4.00 -21.89 -1.26
N ARG A 391 3.03 -22.66 -1.76
CA ARG A 391 1.99 -23.30 -0.94
C ARG A 391 2.30 -24.75 -0.60
N GLY A 392 3.00 -25.48 -1.47
CA GLY A 392 3.32 -26.89 -1.25
C GLY A 392 4.78 -27.23 -0.94
N GLN A 393 5.74 -26.33 -1.18
CA GLN A 393 7.17 -26.58 -0.92
C GLN A 393 7.70 -25.72 0.23
N THR A 394 8.17 -26.38 1.28
CA THR A 394 8.71 -25.73 2.49
C THR A 394 9.94 -24.87 2.18
N LEU A 395 10.86 -25.34 1.35
CA LEU A 395 12.08 -24.61 1.02
C LEU A 395 11.77 -23.31 0.26
N ALA A 396 10.92 -23.36 -0.77
CA ALA A 396 10.50 -22.19 -1.53
C ALA A 396 9.87 -21.12 -0.63
N ARG A 397 8.95 -21.54 0.24
CA ARG A 397 8.28 -20.66 1.21
C ARG A 397 9.26 -20.06 2.22
N THR A 398 10.23 -20.85 2.70
CA THR A 398 11.24 -20.39 3.66
C THR A 398 12.17 -19.36 3.03
N VAL A 399 12.69 -19.64 1.84
CA VAL A 399 13.54 -18.71 1.09
C VAL A 399 12.83 -17.37 0.87
N ARG A 400 11.58 -17.40 0.40
CA ARG A 400 10.78 -16.17 0.22
C ARG A 400 10.63 -15.40 1.52
N GLY A 401 10.29 -16.08 2.62
CA GLY A 401 10.07 -15.45 3.92
C GLY A 401 11.34 -14.82 4.51
N MET A 402 12.48 -15.50 4.43
CA MET A 402 13.75 -14.98 4.97
C MET A 402 14.23 -13.73 4.22
N MET A 403 13.87 -13.59 2.94
CA MET A 403 14.22 -12.39 2.16
C MET A 403 13.47 -11.14 2.60
N TYR A 404 12.41 -11.26 3.43
CA TYR A 404 11.75 -10.09 4.02
C TYR A 404 12.63 -9.34 5.02
N TYR A 405 13.61 -9.99 5.67
CA TYR A 405 14.61 -9.29 6.48
C TYR A 405 15.40 -8.29 5.64
N ARG A 406 15.88 -8.72 4.48
CA ARG A 406 16.61 -7.86 3.54
C ARG A 406 15.75 -6.67 3.11
N ARG A 407 14.51 -6.93 2.70
CA ARG A 407 13.56 -5.91 2.23
C ARG A 407 13.25 -4.89 3.33
N ALA A 408 13.03 -5.35 4.56
CA ALA A 408 12.79 -4.48 5.71
C ALA A 408 14.00 -3.58 6.02
N LEU A 409 15.23 -4.13 5.99
CA LEU A 409 16.45 -3.34 6.18
C LEU A 409 16.66 -2.29 5.09
N MET A 410 16.35 -2.62 3.84
CA MET A 410 16.41 -1.65 2.73
C MET A 410 15.43 -0.49 2.96
N LEU A 411 14.18 -0.79 3.32
CA LEU A 411 13.17 0.22 3.60
C LEU A 411 13.56 1.10 4.80
N GLN A 412 13.97 0.49 5.91
CA GLN A 412 14.40 1.20 7.11
C GLN A 412 15.58 2.12 6.82
N SER A 413 16.63 1.62 6.13
CA SER A 413 17.81 2.43 5.78
C SER A 413 17.46 3.58 4.84
N TYR A 414 16.50 3.37 3.92
CA TYR A 414 16.05 4.41 3.00
C TYR A 414 15.38 5.57 3.75
N LEU A 415 14.49 5.25 4.69
CA LEU A 415 13.73 6.24 5.43
C LEU A 415 14.60 7.00 6.44
N GLU A 416 15.51 6.32 7.12
CA GLU A 416 16.46 6.97 8.05
C GLU A 416 17.28 8.05 7.35
N LYS A 417 17.88 7.74 6.19
CA LYS A 417 18.72 8.69 5.44
C LYS A 417 17.93 9.87 4.87
N ARG A 418 16.66 9.66 4.54
CA ARG A 418 15.79 10.69 3.99
C ARG A 418 15.45 11.76 5.02
N SER A 419 15.36 11.39 6.29
CA SER A 419 15.21 12.35 7.38
C SER A 419 16.48 13.19 7.60
N PHE A 420 17.68 12.68 7.28
CA PHE A 420 18.95 13.40 7.38
C PHE A 420 19.20 14.40 6.24
N ARG A 421 18.61 14.22 5.04
CA ARG A 421 18.79 15.14 3.90
C ARG A 421 17.76 16.27 3.94
N VAL A 422 17.95 17.21 4.87
CA VAL A 422 17.33 18.55 4.83
C VAL A 422 18.41 19.56 4.46
N ASP A 423 19.01 19.38 3.28
CA ASP A 423 19.63 20.50 2.57
C ASP A 423 18.72 20.85 1.40
N GLY A 424 18.41 22.13 1.26
CA GLY A 424 17.44 22.68 0.33
C GLY A 424 17.67 22.22 -1.12
N TYR A 425 16.60 22.30 -1.92
CA TYR A 425 16.53 21.99 -3.36
C TYR A 425 16.19 20.55 -3.77
N SER A 426 15.31 19.85 -3.04
CA SER A 426 14.59 18.69 -3.61
C SER A 426 13.15 18.56 -3.10
N GLN A 427 12.34 19.60 -3.32
CA GLN A 427 10.88 19.44 -3.45
C GLN A 427 10.62 18.68 -4.76
N GLY A 428 10.66 17.34 -4.74
CA GLY A 428 10.48 16.60 -6.00
C GLY A 428 10.27 15.10 -5.94
N SER A 429 10.32 14.43 -4.79
CA SER A 429 9.82 13.06 -4.75
C SER A 429 8.93 12.87 -3.54
N ILE A 430 7.70 12.46 -3.77
CA ILE A 430 6.76 12.04 -2.73
C ILE A 430 7.26 10.69 -2.16
N PRO A 431 6.97 10.35 -0.90
CA PRO A 431 7.21 9.01 -0.36
C PRO A 431 6.39 7.97 -1.14
N THR A 432 6.96 7.43 -2.21
CA THR A 432 6.44 6.21 -2.83
C THR A 432 7.20 5.03 -2.26
N SER A 433 6.48 3.97 -1.90
CA SER A 433 7.05 2.68 -1.49
C SER A 433 7.97 2.07 -2.54
N GLN A 434 7.98 2.57 -3.78
CA GLN A 434 8.85 2.07 -4.84
C GLN A 434 10.27 2.68 -4.83
N GLY A 435 10.47 3.82 -4.16
CA GLY A 435 11.76 4.53 -4.20
C GLY A 435 12.92 3.77 -3.54
N PHE A 436 12.64 2.96 -2.51
CA PHE A 436 13.70 2.27 -1.76
C PHE A 436 14.31 1.08 -2.51
N GLU A 437 13.53 0.39 -3.35
CA GLU A 437 14.00 -0.75 -4.15
C GLU A 437 15.07 -0.31 -5.17
N LEU A 438 14.95 0.93 -5.65
CA LEU A 438 15.86 1.58 -6.59
C LEU A 438 17.09 2.21 -5.91
N SER A 439 17.08 2.45 -4.59
CA SER A 439 18.21 3.05 -3.89
C SER A 439 19.39 2.08 -3.80
N ARG A 440 20.50 2.43 -4.45
CA ARG A 440 21.74 1.67 -4.40
C ARG A 440 22.34 1.66 -3.00
N GLU A 441 22.20 2.76 -2.27
CA GLU A 441 22.77 2.95 -0.94
C GLU A 441 22.01 2.13 0.11
N SER A 442 20.68 2.11 0.06
CA SER A 442 19.86 1.28 0.95
C SER A 442 20.07 -0.21 0.67
N ARG A 443 20.23 -0.57 -0.61
CA ARG A 443 20.60 -1.93 -1.01
C ARG A 443 21.95 -2.34 -0.43
N ALA A 444 22.99 -1.53 -0.63
CA ALA A 444 24.33 -1.79 -0.11
C ALA A 444 24.34 -1.90 1.42
N GLN A 445 23.58 -1.05 2.13
CA GLN A 445 23.45 -1.17 3.58
C GLN A 445 22.80 -2.48 4.00
N ALA A 446 21.67 -2.85 3.40
CA ALA A 446 21.03 -4.14 3.71
C ALA A 446 21.95 -5.33 3.41
N ASP A 447 22.70 -5.28 2.31
CA ASP A 447 23.63 -6.34 1.91
C ASP A 447 24.85 -6.49 2.84
N ILE A 448 25.29 -5.40 3.49
CA ILE A 448 26.35 -5.46 4.53
C ILE A 448 25.79 -6.02 5.84
N LYS A 449 24.49 -5.84 6.11
CA LYS A 449 23.87 -6.18 7.40
C LYS A 449 23.20 -7.54 7.42
N PHE A 450 22.73 -8.04 6.29
CA PHE A 450 22.00 -9.29 6.22
C PHE A 450 22.55 -10.16 5.11
N THR A 451 22.93 -11.38 5.48
CA THR A 451 23.35 -12.42 4.54
C THR A 451 22.41 -13.61 4.65
N TYR A 452 21.91 -14.09 3.52
CA TYR A 452 21.11 -15.31 3.47
C TYR A 452 21.83 -16.40 2.70
N VAL A 453 21.95 -17.57 3.34
CA VAL A 453 22.68 -18.72 2.81
C VAL A 453 21.75 -19.91 2.76
N VAL A 454 21.54 -20.42 1.53
CA VAL A 454 20.82 -21.68 1.31
C VAL A 454 21.86 -22.75 1.00
N SER A 455 21.96 -23.77 1.85
CA SER A 455 23.01 -24.79 1.72
C SER A 455 22.44 -26.10 1.24
N CYS A 456 22.91 -26.59 0.10
CA CYS A 456 22.54 -27.90 -0.40
C CYS A 456 23.71 -28.87 -0.33
N GLN A 457 23.54 -29.94 0.43
CA GLN A 457 24.59 -30.92 0.69
C GLN A 457 25.07 -31.63 -0.59
N ILE A 458 24.22 -31.73 -1.61
CA ILE A 458 24.50 -32.42 -2.88
C ILE A 458 24.41 -31.50 -4.09
N TYR A 459 24.48 -30.16 -3.92
CA TYR A 459 24.31 -29.22 -5.03
C TYR A 459 25.36 -29.43 -6.13
N GLY A 460 26.60 -29.74 -5.76
CA GLY A 460 27.67 -30.01 -6.72
C GLY A 460 27.32 -31.20 -7.62
N GLN A 461 26.82 -32.28 -7.03
CA GLN A 461 26.37 -33.46 -7.76
C GLN A 461 25.14 -33.14 -8.62
N GLN A 462 24.17 -32.38 -8.10
CA GLN A 462 22.99 -31.94 -8.85
C GLN A 462 23.38 -31.08 -10.05
N LYS A 463 24.31 -30.13 -9.89
CA LYS A 463 24.81 -29.27 -10.97
C LYS A 463 25.56 -30.06 -12.02
N GLN A 464 26.44 -30.98 -11.62
CA GLN A 464 27.16 -31.88 -12.54
C GLN A 464 26.20 -32.75 -13.36
N ARG A 465 25.16 -33.29 -12.72
CA ARG A 465 24.14 -34.13 -13.36
C ARG A 465 23.06 -33.33 -14.10
N LYS A 466 23.15 -31.99 -14.12
CA LYS A 466 22.14 -31.07 -14.68
C LYS A 466 20.73 -31.34 -14.13
N ALA A 467 20.65 -31.68 -12.85
CA ALA A 467 19.40 -31.97 -12.17
C ALA A 467 18.54 -30.70 -12.04
N PRO A 468 17.20 -30.79 -12.17
CA PRO A 468 16.31 -29.63 -12.15
C PRO A 468 16.42 -28.82 -10.85
N GLN A 469 16.68 -29.48 -9.71
CA GLN A 469 16.84 -28.84 -8.41
C GLN A 469 17.92 -27.76 -8.41
N ALA A 470 19.02 -27.95 -9.16
CA ALA A 470 20.12 -26.98 -9.22
C ALA A 470 19.73 -25.72 -10.02
N ALA A 471 18.92 -25.89 -11.07
CA ALA A 471 18.37 -24.77 -11.84
C ALA A 471 17.28 -24.05 -11.03
N ASP A 472 16.41 -24.80 -10.37
CA ASP A 472 15.28 -24.27 -9.61
C ASP A 472 15.71 -23.46 -8.39
N ILE A 473 16.76 -23.88 -7.67
CA ILE A 473 17.30 -23.06 -6.58
C ILE A 473 17.88 -21.76 -7.11
N SER A 474 18.61 -21.81 -8.23
CA SER A 474 19.16 -20.61 -8.86
C SER A 474 18.04 -19.65 -9.28
N LEU A 475 16.96 -20.18 -9.85
CA LEU A 475 15.77 -19.42 -10.25
C LEU A 475 15.03 -18.80 -9.05
N LEU A 476 14.83 -19.57 -7.98
CA LEU A 476 14.20 -19.12 -6.75
C LEU A 476 14.99 -17.99 -6.08
N LEU A 477 16.32 -18.08 -6.08
CA LEU A 477 17.19 -17.04 -5.54
C LEU A 477 17.20 -15.77 -6.40
N GLN A 478 17.21 -15.91 -7.73
CA GLN A 478 17.10 -14.76 -8.64
C GLN A 478 15.76 -14.04 -8.49
N ARG A 479 14.66 -14.80 -8.37
CA ARG A 479 13.30 -14.30 -8.14
C ARG A 479 13.17 -13.52 -6.84
N SER A 480 13.84 -13.97 -5.78
CA SER A 480 13.75 -13.36 -4.44
C SER A 480 14.72 -12.19 -4.21
N THR A 481 15.43 -11.74 -5.27
CA THR A 481 16.42 -10.64 -5.41
C THR A 481 17.93 -11.02 -5.41
N VAL A 482 18.64 -10.43 -6.40
CA VAL A 482 20.06 -10.54 -6.81
C VAL A 482 20.98 -9.64 -5.93
N PRO A 483 22.31 -9.84 -5.73
CA PRO A 483 23.24 -10.99 -5.87
C PRO A 483 23.84 -11.46 -4.52
N THR A 484 23.17 -11.23 -3.38
CA THR A 484 23.69 -11.56 -2.03
C THR A 484 23.05 -12.79 -1.40
N THR A 485 22.34 -13.59 -2.20
CA THR A 485 21.87 -14.91 -1.77
C THR A 485 22.83 -15.97 -2.26
N TRP A 486 23.47 -16.66 -1.33
CA TRP A 486 24.55 -17.59 -1.61
C TRP A 486 24.02 -19.02 -1.58
N VAL A 487 24.41 -19.82 -2.57
CA VAL A 487 24.20 -21.28 -2.51
C VAL A 487 25.47 -21.87 -1.94
N LEU A 488 25.38 -22.38 -0.70
CA LEU A 488 26.52 -23.04 -0.09
C LEU A 488 26.72 -24.40 -0.76
N LEU A 489 27.95 -24.64 -1.21
CA LEU A 489 28.36 -25.84 -1.91
C LEU A 489 29.14 -26.71 -0.93
N ILE A 490 28.49 -27.71 -0.36
CA ILE A 490 29.20 -28.77 0.34
C ILE A 490 29.64 -29.76 -0.74
N ASN A 491 30.81 -29.55 -1.31
CA ASN A 491 31.39 -30.52 -2.25
C ASN A 491 32.22 -31.54 -1.47
N TYR A 492 31.60 -32.65 -1.09
CA TYR A 492 32.27 -33.77 -0.40
C TYR A 492 33.50 -34.29 -1.17
N ASP A 493 33.49 -34.29 -2.51
CA ASP A 493 34.60 -34.85 -3.32
C ASP A 493 35.78 -33.87 -3.51
N ALA A 494 35.53 -32.56 -3.48
CA ALA A 494 36.62 -31.57 -3.45
C ALA A 494 37.24 -31.47 -2.06
N ALA A 495 36.40 -31.54 -1.01
CA ALA A 495 36.86 -31.64 0.37
C ALA A 495 37.70 -32.90 0.61
N LEU A 496 37.43 -34.03 -0.06
CA LEU A 496 38.27 -35.24 0.01
C LEU A 496 39.63 -35.10 -0.68
N ARG A 497 39.72 -34.36 -1.79
CA ARG A 497 41.01 -34.08 -2.45
C ARG A 497 41.91 -33.14 -1.64
N GLU A 498 41.32 -32.25 -0.85
CA GLU A 498 42.07 -31.43 0.13
C GLU A 498 42.28 -32.17 1.47
N ALA A 499 41.35 -33.03 1.89
CA ALA A 499 41.48 -33.83 3.10
C ALA A 499 42.51 -34.97 2.97
N SER A 500 42.83 -35.42 1.75
CA SER A 500 43.99 -36.29 1.50
C SER A 500 45.34 -35.61 1.79
N LEU A 501 45.35 -34.29 2.06
CA LEU A 501 46.49 -33.51 2.54
C LEU A 501 46.41 -33.20 4.06
N GLY A 502 45.48 -33.81 4.80
CA GLY A 502 45.43 -33.72 6.27
C GLY A 502 44.77 -32.46 6.85
N CYS A 503 44.02 -31.70 6.04
CA CYS A 503 43.26 -30.54 6.51
C CYS A 503 41.77 -30.88 6.62
N GLY A 504 41.10 -30.38 7.67
CA GLY A 504 39.70 -30.67 8.02
C GLY A 504 38.66 -30.36 6.93
N LEU A 505 37.38 -30.57 7.24
CA LEU A 505 36.28 -30.42 6.28
C LEU A 505 36.20 -28.96 5.77
N CYS A 506 36.60 -28.72 4.52
CA CYS A 506 36.49 -27.40 3.88
C CYS A 506 35.06 -27.14 3.41
N ILE A 507 34.39 -26.18 4.05
CA ILE A 507 33.12 -25.60 3.65
C ILE A 507 33.40 -24.42 2.71
N LEU A 508 32.94 -24.49 1.46
CA LEU A 508 33.07 -23.40 0.48
C LEU A 508 31.71 -22.73 0.23
N VAL A 509 31.65 -21.42 0.42
CA VAL A 509 30.51 -20.57 0.07
C VAL A 509 30.74 -20.01 -1.32
N LEU A 510 29.86 -20.38 -2.25
CA LEU A 510 29.95 -19.96 -3.63
C LEU A 510 28.85 -18.95 -3.98
N ASP A 511 29.19 -17.98 -4.81
CA ASP A 511 28.21 -17.08 -5.41
C ASP A 511 27.42 -17.75 -6.54
N LEU A 512 26.39 -17.07 -7.03
CA LEU A 512 25.58 -17.55 -8.14
C LEU A 512 26.39 -17.72 -9.46
N ARG A 513 27.60 -17.17 -9.54
CA ARG A 513 28.55 -17.32 -10.66
C ARG A 513 29.58 -18.43 -10.42
N GLY A 514 29.57 -19.07 -9.25
CA GLY A 514 30.51 -20.12 -8.86
C GLY A 514 31.87 -19.62 -8.37
N LEU A 515 31.98 -18.36 -7.92
CA LEU A 515 33.18 -17.80 -7.28
C LEU A 515 33.16 -18.10 -5.78
N VAL A 516 34.31 -18.48 -5.22
CA VAL A 516 34.51 -18.68 -3.76
C VAL A 516 34.49 -17.32 -3.08
N VAL A 517 33.58 -17.16 -2.12
CA VAL A 517 33.37 -15.90 -1.40
C VAL A 517 33.64 -16.03 0.10
N ALA A 518 33.51 -17.24 0.63
CA ALA A 518 34.01 -17.59 1.96
C ALA A 518 34.43 -19.06 1.98
N SER A 519 35.45 -19.37 2.78
CA SER A 519 35.84 -20.74 3.12
C SER A 519 35.91 -20.88 4.63
N ALA A 520 35.46 -22.02 5.15
CA ALA A 520 35.63 -22.38 6.54
C ALA A 520 36.16 -23.81 6.61
N THR A 521 37.28 -24.00 7.29
CA THR A 521 37.84 -25.32 7.54
C THR A 521 37.37 -25.76 8.92
N VAL A 522 36.55 -26.81 8.97
CA VAL A 522 36.14 -27.44 10.23
C VAL A 522 37.20 -28.49 10.57
N TYR A 523 38.02 -28.17 11.57
CA TYR A 523 39.03 -29.09 12.12
C TYR A 523 38.40 -30.13 13.03
#